data_AF-A0A838D4G6-F1
#
_entry.id   AF-A0A838D4G6-F1
#
_cell.length_a   1.000
_cell.length_b   1.000
_cell.length_c   1.000
_cell.angle_alpha   90.00
_cell.angle_beta   90.00
_cell.angle_gamma   90.00
#
_symmetry.space_group_name_H-M   'P 1'
#
loop_
_entity.id
_entity.type
_entity.pdbx_description
1 polymer ?
#
loop_
_entity_poly.entity_id
_entity_poly.type
_entity_poly.pdbx_seq_one_letter_code
_entity_poly.pdbx_strand_id
1 'polypeptide(L)'
;AVAPAVARKALGAARAIVDGGSLTVIATAPETVGGETTVVAMDRALASTGRFPALDLVASGTLRPELLVGDAGAQAIAQARRSAQDETGA
;
A
#
# COMPACT_ATOMS: atom_id res chain seq x y z
N ALA A 1 20.07 -8.86 5.04
CA ALA A 1 18.80 -8.12 5.19
C ALA A 1 19.06 -6.87 6.04
N VAL A 2 18.39 -5.76 5.75
CA VAL A 2 18.47 -4.54 6.59
C VAL A 2 17.76 -4.82 7.92
N ALA A 3 18.36 -4.41 9.04
CA ALA A 3 17.73 -4.59 10.34
C ALA A 3 16.38 -3.83 10.41
N PRO A 4 15.31 -4.38 11.00
CA PRO A 4 13.99 -3.75 11.01
C PRO A 4 13.98 -2.31 11.52
N ALA A 5 14.75 -2.02 12.57
CA ALA A 5 14.88 -0.67 13.11
C ALA A 5 15.48 0.33 12.11
N VAL A 6 16.45 -0.11 11.30
CA VAL A 6 17.07 0.71 10.25
C VAL A 6 16.10 0.93 9.10
N ALA A 7 15.35 -0.11 8.70
CA ALA A 7 14.33 0.00 7.67
C ALA A 7 13.22 0.99 8.06
N ARG A 8 12.70 0.87 9.30
CA ARG A 8 11.72 1.84 9.84
C ARG A 8 12.25 3.26 9.88
N LYS A 9 13.52 3.44 10.27
CA LYS A 9 14.16 4.77 10.27
C LYS A 9 14.24 5.37 8.87
N ALA A 10 14.56 4.55 7.86
CA ALA A 10 14.60 4.99 6.47
C ALA A 10 13.21 5.35 5.93
N LEU A 11 12.19 4.51 6.19
CA LEU A 11 10.80 4.81 5.79
C LEU A 11 10.25 6.04 6.49
N GLY A 12 10.53 6.21 7.79
CA GLY A 12 10.09 7.39 8.55
C GLY A 12 10.70 8.72 8.09
N ALA A 13 11.67 8.71 7.17
CA ALA A 13 12.15 9.92 6.53
C ALA A 13 11.14 10.49 5.51
N ALA A 14 10.32 9.61 4.88
CA ALA A 14 9.35 9.97 3.87
C ALA A 14 8.23 10.83 4.48
N ARG A 15 8.01 12.02 3.90
CA ARG A 15 6.99 12.97 4.36
C ARG A 15 6.75 14.05 3.31
N ALA A 16 5.53 14.61 3.30
CA ALA A 16 5.28 15.92 2.74
C ALA A 16 5.74 16.98 3.76
N ILE A 17 6.60 17.92 3.35
CA ILE A 17 7.15 18.95 4.24
C ILE A 17 6.26 20.19 4.14
N VAL A 18 5.78 20.68 5.29
CA VAL A 18 4.99 21.92 5.36
C VAL A 18 5.84 23.08 4.81
N ASP A 19 5.26 23.87 3.91
CA ASP A 19 5.91 24.99 3.21
C ASP A 19 7.17 24.60 2.41
N GLY A 20 7.30 23.32 2.04
CA GLY A 20 8.43 22.80 1.29
C GLY A 20 8.02 21.81 0.20
N GLY A 21 8.97 20.95 -0.19
CA GLY A 21 8.73 19.84 -1.09
C GLY A 21 8.26 18.57 -0.38
N SER A 22 8.41 17.42 -1.03
CA SER A 22 8.08 16.11 -0.46
C SER A 22 9.18 15.09 -0.73
N LEU A 23 9.38 14.17 0.21
CA LEU A 23 10.16 12.95 0.00
C LEU A 23 9.21 11.74 -0.01
N THR A 24 9.13 11.07 -1.15
CA THR A 24 8.40 9.81 -1.31
C THR A 24 9.39 8.66 -1.40
N VAL A 25 9.25 7.66 -0.53
CA VAL A 25 10.06 6.43 -0.54
C VAL A 25 9.17 5.26 -0.92
N ILE A 26 9.58 4.51 -1.94
CA ILE A 26 8.97 3.24 -2.32
C ILE A 26 10.02 2.15 -2.11
N ALA A 27 9.66 1.14 -1.33
CA ALA A 27 10.55 0.04 -1.00
C ALA A 27 9.81 -1.30 -1.14
N THR A 28 10.54 -2.32 -1.59
CA THR A 28 10.06 -3.70 -1.62
C THR A 28 10.57 -4.46 -0.41
N ALA A 29 9.69 -5.18 0.26
CA ALA A 29 10.05 -6.06 1.38
C ALA A 29 9.20 -7.34 1.30
N PRO A 30 9.69 -8.47 1.86
CA PRO A 30 8.91 -9.70 1.92
C PRO A 30 7.68 -9.59 2.84
N GLU A 31 7.69 -8.62 3.76
CA GLU A 31 6.64 -8.28 4.71
C GLU A 31 6.75 -6.80 5.12
N THR A 32 5.69 -6.23 5.69
CA THR A 32 5.69 -4.84 6.20
C THR A 32 6.66 -4.69 7.37
N VAL A 33 7.45 -3.63 7.40
CA VAL A 33 8.46 -3.37 8.42
C VAL A 33 8.01 -2.32 9.44
N GLY A 34 7.01 -1.51 9.11
CA GLY A 34 6.42 -0.45 9.93
C GLY A 34 6.81 0.96 9.47
N GLY A 35 5.87 1.89 9.55
CA GLY A 35 6.06 3.29 9.12
C GLY A 35 5.64 3.56 7.67
N GLU A 36 5.12 2.56 6.96
CA GLU A 36 4.51 2.70 5.66
C GLU A 36 3.17 3.45 5.78
N THR A 37 2.95 4.46 4.93
CA THR A 37 1.64 5.10 4.77
C THR A 37 0.79 4.42 3.69
N THR A 38 1.44 3.63 2.83
CA THR A 38 0.83 2.89 1.72
C THR A 38 1.46 1.51 1.65
N VAL A 39 0.63 0.49 1.54
CA VAL A 39 1.04 -0.91 1.33
C VAL A 39 0.47 -1.36 -0.01
N VAL A 40 1.35 -1.91 -0.85
CA VAL A 40 0.99 -2.59 -2.11
C VAL A 40 1.40 -4.04 -1.94
N ALA A 41 0.43 -4.88 -1.59
CA ALA A 41 0.65 -6.29 -1.33
C ALA A 41 0.59 -7.10 -2.63
N MET A 42 1.52 -8.04 -2.79
CA MET A 42 1.59 -8.90 -3.96
C MET A 42 1.11 -10.31 -3.62
N ASP A 43 0.27 -10.89 -4.48
CA ASP A 43 -0.26 -12.24 -4.34
C ASP A 43 0.67 -13.25 -5.05
N ARG A 44 1.27 -14.16 -4.27
CA ARG A 44 2.17 -15.18 -4.79
C ARG A 44 1.46 -16.24 -5.63
N ALA A 45 0.19 -16.53 -5.36
CA ALA A 45 -0.61 -17.48 -6.13
C ALA A 45 -0.96 -16.91 -7.51
N LEU A 46 -1.35 -15.63 -7.58
CA LEU A 46 -1.54 -14.97 -8.88
C LEU A 46 -0.23 -14.93 -9.68
N ALA A 47 0.88 -14.57 -9.03
CA ALA A 47 2.18 -14.53 -9.67
C ALA A 47 2.65 -15.89 -10.20
N SER A 48 2.42 -16.98 -9.46
CA SER A 48 2.83 -18.34 -9.86
C SER A 48 2.09 -18.84 -11.12
N THR A 49 0.89 -18.32 -11.38
CA THR A 49 0.12 -18.59 -12.60
C THR A 49 0.47 -17.66 -13.78
N GLY A 50 1.40 -16.73 -13.60
CA GLY A 50 1.78 -15.76 -14.64
C GLY A 50 0.74 -14.65 -14.88
N ARG A 51 -0.22 -14.46 -13.96
CA ARG A 51 -1.24 -13.43 -14.07
C ARG A 51 -0.75 -12.13 -13.44
N PHE A 52 -0.62 -11.08 -14.26
CA PHE A 52 -0.09 -9.78 -13.85
C PHE A 52 -1.07 -8.63 -14.16
N PRO A 53 -1.13 -7.58 -13.31
CA PRO A 53 -0.38 -7.43 -12.05
C PRO A 53 -0.89 -8.39 -10.95
N ALA A 54 0.04 -9.06 -10.26
CA ALA A 54 -0.26 -10.03 -9.20
C ALA A 54 -0.53 -9.31 -7.87
N LEU A 55 -1.52 -8.43 -7.85
CA LEU A 55 -1.84 -7.54 -6.74
C LEU A 55 -2.87 -8.20 -5.80
N ASP A 56 -2.58 -8.21 -4.51
CA ASP A 56 -3.58 -8.49 -3.48
C ASP A 56 -4.32 -7.18 -3.15
N LEU A 57 -5.51 -7.01 -3.70
CA LEU A 57 -6.34 -5.81 -3.52
C LEU A 57 -6.83 -5.61 -2.08
N VAL A 58 -7.03 -6.71 -1.35
CA VAL A 58 -7.60 -6.67 0.00
C VAL A 58 -6.52 -6.24 1.00
N ALA A 59 -5.33 -6.82 0.90
CA ALA A 59 -4.18 -6.49 1.75
C ALA A 59 -3.48 -5.17 1.36
N SER A 60 -3.77 -4.62 0.17
CA SER A 60 -3.26 -3.32 -0.25
C SER A 60 -4.10 -2.16 0.28
N GLY A 61 -3.48 -0.99 0.47
CA GLY A 61 -4.18 0.22 0.87
C GLY A 61 -3.27 1.40 1.13
N THR A 62 -3.86 2.59 1.27
CA THR A 62 -3.17 3.82 1.65
C THR A 62 -3.94 4.52 2.77
N LEU A 63 -3.22 5.18 3.68
CA LEU A 63 -3.81 6.03 4.70
C LEU A 63 -4.37 7.30 4.06
N ARG A 64 -5.55 7.73 4.51
CA ARG A 64 -6.19 8.99 4.11
C ARG A 64 -6.31 9.15 2.57
N PRO A 65 -6.84 8.16 1.83
CA PRO A 65 -6.96 8.25 0.36
C PRO A 65 -7.76 9.46 -0.12
N GLU A 66 -8.68 9.99 0.70
CA GLU A 66 -9.45 11.18 0.41
C GLU A 66 -8.59 12.44 0.22
N LEU A 67 -7.38 12.47 0.78
CA LEU A 67 -6.42 13.56 0.54
C LEU A 67 -5.78 13.48 -0.86
N LEU A 68 -5.85 12.32 -1.51
CA LEU A 68 -5.25 12.07 -2.83
C LEU A 68 -6.27 12.10 -3.96
N VAL A 69 -7.47 11.54 -3.72
CA VAL A 69 -8.50 11.35 -4.75
C VAL A 69 -9.84 12.01 -4.40
N GLY A 70 -9.92 12.76 -3.30
CA GLY A 70 -11.17 13.33 -2.79
C GLY A 70 -12.11 12.27 -2.20
N ASP A 71 -13.19 12.73 -1.57
CA ASP A 71 -14.14 11.86 -0.85
C ASP A 71 -14.81 10.86 -1.79
N ALA A 72 -15.25 11.31 -2.97
CA ALA A 72 -15.88 10.43 -3.96
C ALA A 72 -14.92 9.32 -4.44
N GLY A 73 -13.65 9.66 -4.68
CA GLY A 73 -12.63 8.68 -5.06
C GLY A 73 -12.33 7.70 -3.94
N ALA A 74 -12.19 8.18 -2.70
CA ALA A 74 -11.97 7.34 -1.53
C ALA A 74 -13.12 6.36 -1.29
N GLN A 75 -14.37 6.81 -1.46
CA GLN A 75 -15.56 5.96 -1.38
C GLN A 75 -15.58 4.90 -2.48
N ALA A 76 -15.23 5.25 -3.71
CA ALA A 76 -15.14 4.30 -4.81
C ALA A 76 -14.08 3.23 -4.56
N ILE A 77 -12.90 3.62 -4.06
CA ILE A 77 -11.83 2.67 -3.66
C ILE A 77 -12.33 1.74 -2.55
N ALA A 78 -12.97 2.29 -1.51
CA ALA A 78 -13.51 1.49 -0.40
C ALA A 78 -14.57 0.49 -0.88
N GLN A 79 -15.44 0.89 -1.81
CA GLN A 79 -16.45 -0.01 -2.39
C GLN A 79 -15.81 -1.13 -3.20
N ALA A 80 -14.85 -0.81 -4.07
CA ALA A 80 -14.15 -1.81 -4.87
C ALA A 80 -13.43 -2.85 -3.98
N ARG A 81 -12.82 -2.41 -2.87
CA ARG A 81 -12.19 -3.32 -1.90
C ARG A 81 -13.18 -4.24 -1.20
N ARG A 82 -14.35 -3.72 -0.79
CA ARG A 82 -15.41 -4.56 -0.18
C ARG A 82 -15.88 -5.64 -1.14
N SER A 83 -16.17 -5.26 -2.39
CA SER A 83 -16.60 -6.23 -3.41
C SER A 83 -15.53 -7.31 -3.67
N ALA A 84 -14.25 -6.94 -3.70
CA ALA A 84 -13.16 -7.91 -3.84
C ALA A 84 -13.03 -8.86 -2.63
N GLN A 85 -13.34 -8.40 -1.41
CA GLN A 85 -13.39 -9.26 -0.21
C GLN A 85 -14.51 -10.29 -0.31
N ASP A 86 -15.68 -9.89 -0.79
CA ASP A 86 -16.83 -10.78 -0.96
C ASP A 86 -16.53 -11.89 -1.98
N GLU A 87 -15.80 -11.58 -3.05
CA GLU A 87 -15.36 -12.56 -4.07
C GLU A 87 -14.31 -13.55 -3.56
N THR A 88 -13.49 -13.16 -2.58
CA THR A 88 -12.41 -14.01 -2.02
C THR A 88 -12.92 -14.89 -0.86
N GLY A 89 -14.02 -14.50 -0.22
CA GLY A 89 -14.65 -15.22 0.89
C GLY A 89 -15.72 -16.24 0.49
N ALA A 90 -16.03 -16.36 -0.81
CA ALA A 90 -16.90 -17.38 -1.40
C ALA A 90 -16.08 -18.57 -1.94
#